data_AF-A0AAN7UYL2-F1
#
_entry.id   AF-A0AAN7UYL2-F1
#
_cell.length_a   1.000
_cell.length_b   1.000
_cell.length_c   1.000
_cell.angle_alpha   90.00
_cell.angle_beta   90.00
_cell.angle_gamma   90.00
#
_symmetry.space_group_name_H-M   'P 1'
#
loop_
_entity.id
_entity.type
_entity.pdbx_description
1 polymer ?
#
loop_
_entity_poly.entity_id
_entity_poly.type
_entity_poly.pdbx_seq_one_letter_code
_entity_poly.pdbx_strand_id
1 'polypeptide(L)' 'MKKALDGIRQNAATKGQLVPYIYWNYAFSDQDAFPSYGEENVEKLRNASKKYDPNGMFLTGCPGGFKLFT' A
#
# COMPACT_ATOMS: atom_id res chain seq x y z
N MET A 1 13.44 7.80 -9.40
CA MET A 1 12.80 8.03 -8.08
C MET A 1 13.13 6.93 -7.09
N LYS A 2 12.89 5.65 -7.40
CA LYS A 2 13.19 4.49 -6.53
C LYS A 2 14.50 4.56 -5.75
N LYS A 3 15.65 4.67 -6.44
CA LYS A 3 16.98 4.75 -5.81
C LYS A 3 17.10 5.86 -4.75
N ALA A 4 16.51 7.03 -5.00
CA ALA A 4 16.55 8.15 -4.06
C ALA A 4 15.66 7.88 -2.83
N LEU A 5 14.46 7.34 -3.04
CA LEU A 5 13.53 6.97 -1.95
C LEU A 5 14.11 5.85 -1.07
N ASP A 6 14.71 4.83 -1.68
CA ASP A 6 15.36 3.72 -0.95
C ASP A 6 16.51 4.25 -0.08
N GLY A 7 17.33 5.16 -0.62
CA GLY A 7 18.41 5.81 0.12
C GLY A 7 17.91 6.64 1.31
N ILE A 8 16.82 7.40 1.14
CA ILE A 8 16.20 8.17 2.22
C ILE A 8 15.65 7.23 3.30
N ARG A 9 14.95 6.16 2.91
CA ARG A 9 14.38 5.17 3.85
C ARG A 9 15.47 4.45 4.64
N GLN A 10 16.55 4.04 3.98
CA GLN A 10 17.69 3.41 4.63
C GLN A 10 18.35 4.36 5.65
N ASN A 11 18.55 5.64 5.30
CA ASN A 11 19.11 6.62 6.23
C ASN A 11 18.20 6.87 7.45
N ALA A 12 16.88 6.92 7.23
CA ALA A 12 15.92 7.06 8.33
C ALA A 12 15.93 5.80 9.23
N ALA A 13 16.05 4.61 8.65
CA ALA A 13 16.11 3.34 9.40
C ALA A 13 17.34 3.26 10.29
N THR A 14 18.53 3.63 9.78
CA THR A 14 19.77 3.60 10.57
C THR A 14 19.75 4.60 11.74
N LYS A 15 18.92 5.64 11.64
CA LYS A 15 18.71 6.62 12.71
C LYS A 15 17.55 6.28 13.65
N GLY A 16 16.82 5.18 13.42
CA GLY A 16 15.62 4.85 14.19
C GLY A 16 14.45 5.81 13.95
N GLN A 17 14.44 6.53 12.82
CA GLN A 17 13.45 7.55 12.46
C GLN A 17 12.53 7.11 11.31
N LEU A 18 12.66 5.88 10.83
CA LEU A 18 11.84 5.37 9.73
C LEU A 18 10.39 5.22 10.19
N VAL A 19 9.49 5.94 9.51
CA VAL A 19 8.05 5.67 9.57
C VAL A 19 7.73 4.65 8.45
N PRO A 20 7.27 3.44 8.78
CA PRO A 20 7.02 2.40 7.77
C PRO A 20 5.80 2.71 6.90
N TYR A 21 4.86 3.51 7.40
CA TYR A 21 3.65 3.94 6.71
C TYR A 21 3.93 4.61 5.37
N ILE A 22 3.18 4.21 4.34
CA ILE A 22 3.23 4.78 2.99
C ILE A 22 1.88 5.43 2.70
N TYR A 23 1.90 6.73 2.46
CA TYR A 23 0.68 7.46 2.10
C TYR A 23 0.31 7.19 0.63
N TRP A 24 -0.85 6.56 0.42
CA TRP A 24 -1.31 6.09 -0.89
C TRP A 24 -1.22 7.14 -1.99
N ASN A 25 -1.65 8.37 -1.70
CA ASN A 25 -1.72 9.44 -2.69
C ASN A 25 -0.34 9.90 -3.19
N TYR A 26 0.74 9.58 -2.47
CA TYR A 26 2.13 9.89 -2.83
C TYR A 26 2.98 8.63 -3.09
N ALA A 27 2.35 7.46 -3.16
CA ALA A 27 3.04 6.22 -3.48
C ALA A 27 3.33 6.14 -4.98
N PHE A 28 4.58 5.81 -5.33
CA PHE A 28 4.91 5.42 -6.71
C PHE A 28 4.39 4.01 -7.02
N SER A 29 4.29 3.66 -8.29
CA SER A 29 3.75 2.38 -8.75
C SER A 29 4.51 1.14 -8.25
N ASP A 30 5.75 1.32 -7.78
CA ASP A 30 6.60 0.27 -7.20
C ASP A 30 6.56 0.22 -5.66
N GLN A 31 5.78 1.10 -5.01
CA GLN A 31 5.62 1.14 -3.56
C GLN A 31 4.27 0.56 -3.15
N ASP A 32 4.26 -0.70 -2.71
CA ASP A 32 3.04 -1.30 -2.17
C ASP A 32 2.69 -0.66 -0.81
N ALA A 33 1.62 0.13 -0.80
CA ALA A 33 1.18 0.87 0.38
C ALA A 33 0.38 -0.01 1.36
N PHE A 34 -0.27 -1.08 0.90
CA PHE A 34 -1.15 -1.88 1.77
C PHE A 34 -0.40 -2.53 2.95
N PRO A 35 0.76 -3.18 2.76
CA PRO A 35 1.53 -3.74 3.88
C PRO A 35 1.90 -2.70 4.94
N SER A 36 2.07 -1.44 4.53
CA SER A 36 2.41 -0.35 5.45
C SER A 36 1.30 0.00 6.45
N TYR A 37 0.07 -0.45 6.20
CA TYR A 37 -1.08 -0.23 7.10
C TYR A 37 -1.15 -1.26 8.23
N GLY A 38 -0.37 -2.33 8.14
CA GLY A 38 -0.41 -3.47 9.06
C GLY A 38 -1.50 -4.48 8.70
N GLU A 39 -1.25 -5.74 9.03
CA GLU A 39 -2.09 -6.89 8.67
C GLU A 39 -3.55 -6.71 9.09
N GLU A 40 -3.80 -6.22 10.31
CA GLU A 40 -5.15 -6.00 10.83
C GLU A 40 -5.96 -5.02 9.97
N ASN A 41 -5.35 -3.91 9.53
CA ASN A 41 -6.03 -2.92 8.71
C ASN A 41 -6.23 -3.40 7.28
N VAL A 42 -5.24 -4.13 6.73
CA VAL A 42 -5.39 -4.77 5.43
C VAL A 42 -6.54 -5.78 5.44
N GLU A 43 -6.70 -6.55 6.51
CA GLU A 43 -7.79 -7.51 6.63
C GLU A 43 -9.15 -6.82 6.76
N LYS A 44 -9.24 -5.69 7.47
CA LYS A 44 -10.47 -4.86 7.47
C LYS A 44 -10.84 -4.41 6.06
N LEU A 45 -9.87 -3.98 5.25
CA LEU A 45 -10.11 -3.59 3.86
C LEU A 45 -10.57 -4.79 3.01
N ARG A 46 -9.94 -5.96 3.16
CA ARG A 46 -10.32 -7.18 2.44
C ARG A 46 -11.75 -7.60 2.79
N ASN A 47 -12.12 -7.52 4.07
CA ASN A 47 -13.48 -7.83 4.54
C ASN A 47 -14.51 -6.82 4.02
N ALA A 48 -14.19 -5.52 4.02
CA ALA A 48 -15.05 -4.51 3.42
C ALA A 48 -15.26 -4.76 1.91
N SER A 49 -14.19 -5.06 1.17
CA SER A 49 -14.28 -5.38 -0.25
C SER A 49 -15.17 -6.60 -0.51
N LYS A 50 -14.99 -7.70 0.22
CA LYS A 50 -15.83 -8.91 0.10
C LYS A 50 -17.31 -8.63 0.44
N LYS A 51 -17.57 -7.78 1.43
CA LYS A 51 -18.93 -7.47 1.91
C LYS A 51 -19.71 -6.60 0.93
N TYR A 52 -19.06 -5.59 0.35
CA TYR A 52 -19.74 -4.54 -0.42
C TYR A 52 -19.55 -4.65 -1.94
N ASP A 53 -18.49 -5.33 -2.40
CA ASP A 53 -18.22 -5.58 -3.82
C ASP A 53 -17.77 -7.05 -4.03
N PRO A 54 -18.65 -8.03 -3.77
CA PRO A 54 -18.29 -9.45 -3.85
C PRO A 54 -17.87 -9.91 -5.26
N ASN A 55 -18.29 -9.18 -6.30
CA ASN A 55 -17.93 -9.45 -7.69
C ASN A 55 -16.63 -8.74 -8.11
N GLY A 56 -16.04 -7.92 -7.24
CA GLY A 56 -14.78 -7.23 -7.47
C GLY A 56 -14.83 -6.23 -8.64
N MET A 57 -15.97 -5.57 -8.85
CA MET A 57 -16.17 -4.60 -9.94
C MET A 57 -15.14 -3.47 -9.88
N PHE A 58 -14.82 -2.93 -8.70
CA PHE A 58 -13.85 -1.83 -8.59
C PHE A 58 -12.40 -2.30 -8.72
N LEU A 59 -12.11 -3.53 -8.31
CA LEU A 59 -10.77 -4.09 -8.43
C LEU A 59 -10.43 -4.49 -9.86
N THR A 60 -11.38 -5.04 -10.60
CA THR A 60 -11.19 -5.56 -11.96
C THR A 60 -11.57 -4.54 -13.04
N GLY A 61 -12.59 -3.72 -12.79
CA GLY A 61 -13.12 -2.75 -13.74
C GLY A 61 -12.34 -1.44 -13.80
N CYS A 62 -11.57 -1.09 -12.78
CA CYS A 62 -10.70 0.10 -12.81
C CYS A 62 -9.29 -0.28 -13.27
N PRO A 63 -8.82 0.20 -14.44
CA PRO A 63 -7.44 -0.04 -14.88
C PRO A 63 -6.44 0.69 -13.96
N GLY A 64 -5.33 0.03 -13.65
CA GLY A 64 -4.26 0.58 -12.81
C GLY A 64 -4.57 0.62 -11.31
N GLY A 65 -3.81 1.44 -10.58
CA GLY A 65 -3.83 1.52 -9.11
C GLY A 65 -3.27 0.28 -8.42
N PHE A 66 -3.12 0.35 -7.10
CA PHE A 66 -2.74 -0.82 -6.30
C PHE A 66 -3.96 -1.71 -6.08
N LYS A 67 -3.79 -3.02 -6.23
CA LYS A 67 -4.86 -4.00 -6.07
C LYS A 67 -4.76 -4.67 -4.71
N LEU A 68 -5.87 -4.70 -3.99
CA LEU A 68 -5.91 -5.15 -2.58
C LEU A 68 -5.61 -6.64 -2.39
N PHE A 69 -5.79 -7.46 -3.43
CA PHE A 69 -5.65 -8.92 -3.36
C PHE A 69 -4.46 -9.49 -4.14
N THR A 70 -3.64 -8.64 -4.75
CA THR A 70 -2.41 -9.05 -5.45
C THR A 70 -1.19 -8.97 -4.56
#